data_AF-A0A6V2C5C3-F1
#
_entry.id   AF-A0A6V2C5C3-F1
#
_cell.length_a   1.000
_cell.length_b   1.000
_cell.length_c   1.000
_cell.angle_alpha   90.00
_cell.angle_beta   90.00
_cell.angle_gamma   90.00
#
_symmetry.space_group_name_H-M   'P 1'
#
loop_
_entity.id
_entity.type
_entity.pdbx_description
1 polymer ?
#
loop_
_entity_poly.entity_id
_entity_poly.type
_entity_poly.pdbx_seq_one_letter_code
_entity_poly.pdbx_strand_id
1 'polypeptide(L)'
;ITRFSHFLIMMTSMPVRLSIIFACIFTAAATTTHTTSRITTATTAHKNIRNAAFCHNYKKGEIYSNIKREQNAFFSWCDIGVAATTPSRILSPTFSSSFHFSKNIADDDDESYDKAKVASPWYSDPSLKRDRSKILLSPNESAASPKSRFVLFHGSNGVIYTKQGEDVDPLLFNYEELIKILGEKTMDAILSSSEKGGGDGDDGTVLAWLGNRNEIDYWALYLTENGNNIIPSEQVLSSIRQLLESKNDAGTSVQISPVREIGDVLQSVNDAALLSTANGLIEFHKAHPFCSKCGSRTTPSKAGASRRCSNDKCTAKSTYPRIDVASIMLVTSPCENYALLGRKSFWPKGRYSTLSGFAEVGETLEECCIRETYEESGVIVDPTSVRFVLSQPWPFPRSLMVGFRAKAVDVVATKDDDVMDDNSKGENTSKRGALPVINRCEEEMEDVAWFHRDYVAPRIETGGSTALTFEPSEEEAEFHIPGKASLASILISMWANE
;
A
#
# COMPACT_ATOMS: atom_id res chain seq x y z
N ILE A 1 -60.36 32.13 22.28
CA ILE A 1 -61.43 33.14 22.15
C ILE A 1 -61.06 34.22 23.15
N THR A 2 -60.35 35.31 22.83
CA THR A 2 -60.57 36.31 21.78
C THR A 2 -59.23 37.05 21.60
N ARG A 3 -58.65 36.97 20.40
CA ARG A 3 -57.37 37.56 19.87
C ARG A 3 -56.52 36.54 19.05
N PHE A 4 -57.18 35.57 18.42
CA PHE A 4 -56.58 34.61 17.50
C PHE A 4 -57.37 34.52 16.18
N SER A 5 -58.05 35.60 15.80
CA SER A 5 -59.05 35.59 14.72
C SER A 5 -58.84 36.70 13.69
N HIS A 6 -57.71 37.40 13.70
CA HIS A 6 -57.40 38.48 12.76
C HIS A 6 -56.06 38.33 12.02
N PHE A 7 -55.35 37.21 12.19
CA PHE A 7 -54.10 36.96 11.45
C PHE A 7 -54.23 35.89 10.35
N LEU A 8 -55.36 35.17 10.31
CA LEU A 8 -55.57 34.05 9.37
C LEU A 8 -56.20 34.45 8.02
N ILE A 9 -56.43 35.75 7.75
CA ILE A 9 -57.10 36.23 6.53
C ILE A 9 -56.14 36.99 5.58
N MET A 10 -54.85 37.15 5.92
CA MET A 10 -53.85 37.77 5.03
C MET A 10 -52.76 36.81 4.52
N MET A 11 -53.02 35.51 4.42
CA MET A 11 -52.08 34.55 3.82
C MET A 11 -52.69 33.64 2.74
N THR A 12 -53.65 34.15 1.97
CA THR A 12 -54.16 33.50 0.75
C THR A 12 -53.64 34.14 -0.54
N SER A 13 -52.59 34.96 -0.47
CA SER A 13 -51.98 35.60 -1.65
C SER A 13 -50.49 35.89 -1.46
N MET A 14 -49.66 34.85 -1.25
CA MET A 14 -48.21 34.95 -1.44
C MET A 14 -47.63 33.69 -2.11
N PRO A 15 -46.69 33.84 -3.06
CA PRO A 15 -46.09 32.71 -3.77
C PRO A 15 -45.14 31.88 -2.88
N VAL A 16 -45.12 30.57 -3.13
CA VAL A 16 -44.52 29.46 -2.36
C VAL A 16 -43.00 29.58 -2.05
N ARG A 17 -42.30 30.61 -2.54
CA ARG A 17 -40.86 30.79 -2.30
C ARG A 17 -40.48 31.48 -0.98
N LEU A 18 -41.43 32.06 -0.22
CA LEU A 18 -41.14 32.64 1.11
C LEU A 18 -41.38 31.70 2.31
N SER A 19 -42.10 30.59 2.14
CA SER A 19 -42.38 29.65 3.24
C SER A 19 -41.18 28.79 3.64
N ILE A 20 -40.18 28.65 2.76
CA ILE A 20 -38.99 27.81 2.98
C ILE A 20 -37.92 28.56 3.78
N ILE A 21 -37.82 29.88 3.63
CA ILE A 21 -36.83 30.70 4.36
C ILE A 21 -37.21 30.85 5.85
N PHE A 22 -38.51 30.88 6.18
CA PHE A 22 -38.96 30.94 7.59
C PHE A 22 -38.83 29.61 8.34
N ALA A 23 -38.89 28.46 7.65
CA ALA A 23 -38.70 27.15 8.26
C ALA A 23 -37.22 26.89 8.63
N CYS A 24 -36.25 27.40 7.85
CA CYS A 24 -34.83 27.22 8.13
C CYS A 24 -34.32 28.06 9.33
N ILE A 25 -34.95 29.18 9.65
CA ILE A 25 -34.56 30.03 10.78
C ILE A 25 -35.04 29.46 12.13
N PHE A 26 -36.13 28.68 12.15
CA PHE A 26 -36.66 28.10 13.39
C PHE A 26 -35.97 26.81 13.85
N THR A 27 -35.33 26.06 12.94
CA THR A 27 -34.63 24.82 13.30
C THR A 27 -33.23 25.07 13.87
N ALA A 28 -32.61 26.22 13.57
CA ALA A 28 -31.30 26.60 14.10
C ALA A 28 -31.34 27.22 15.52
N ALA A 29 -32.52 27.63 16.01
CA ALA A 29 -32.68 28.19 17.35
C ALA A 29 -33.09 27.15 18.43
N ALA A 30 -33.44 25.92 18.02
CA ALA A 30 -33.96 24.89 18.92
C ALA A 30 -32.89 23.90 19.45
N THR A 31 -31.64 23.96 18.98
CA THR A 31 -30.55 23.06 19.42
C THR A 31 -29.57 23.68 20.40
N THR A 32 -29.73 24.95 20.78
CA THR A 32 -28.82 25.65 21.71
C THR A 32 -29.37 25.85 23.13
N THR A 33 -30.52 25.24 23.49
CA THR A 33 -31.20 25.51 24.78
C THR A 33 -31.57 24.28 25.62
N HIS A 34 -31.02 23.09 25.34
CA HIS A 34 -31.24 21.92 26.19
C HIS A 34 -29.94 21.18 26.54
N THR A 35 -29.07 21.82 27.34
CA THR A 35 -28.08 21.10 28.18
C THR A 35 -27.61 21.95 29.37
N THR A 36 -28.53 22.61 30.06
CA THR A 36 -28.26 23.24 31.36
C THR A 36 -29.47 23.06 32.28
N SER A 37 -29.72 21.84 32.75
CA SER A 37 -30.33 21.62 34.07
C SER A 37 -30.03 20.21 34.58
N ARG A 38 -29.03 20.12 35.47
CA ARG A 38 -28.93 19.13 36.57
C ARG A 38 -27.63 19.42 37.32
N ILE A 39 -27.64 20.54 38.06
CA ILE A 39 -26.70 20.83 39.13
C ILE A 39 -27.52 21.35 40.30
N THR A 40 -27.84 20.48 41.26
CA THR A 40 -28.08 20.88 42.67
C THR A 40 -28.09 19.66 43.58
N THR A 41 -26.94 19.39 44.19
CA THR A 41 -26.66 18.88 45.55
C THR A 41 -25.15 18.57 45.59
N ALA A 42 -24.26 19.48 46.01
CA ALA A 42 -23.87 19.79 47.41
C ALA A 42 -23.72 18.49 48.24
N THR A 43 -22.61 18.11 48.88
CA THR A 43 -21.36 18.78 49.30
C THR A 43 -20.45 17.68 49.89
N THR A 44 -19.14 17.95 50.00
CA THR A 44 -18.14 17.30 50.89
C THR A 44 -17.30 16.15 50.32
N ALA A 45 -16.08 16.47 49.85
CA ALA A 45 -14.84 15.78 50.22
C ALA A 45 -13.62 16.49 49.59
N HIS A 46 -12.98 17.34 50.39
CA HIS A 46 -11.63 17.86 50.17
C HIS A 46 -10.61 16.77 50.50
N LYS A 47 -9.60 16.53 49.66
CA LYS A 47 -8.15 16.63 49.98
C LYS A 47 -7.24 15.87 48.99
N ASN A 48 -6.20 16.60 48.55
CA ASN A 48 -4.88 16.16 48.07
C ASN A 48 -4.87 15.47 46.69
N ILE A 49 -4.19 15.96 45.65
CA ILE A 49 -2.79 16.41 45.59
C ILE A 49 -2.64 17.58 44.61
N ARG A 50 -1.82 18.55 45.03
CA ARG A 50 -1.38 19.76 44.32
C ARG A 50 0.10 19.59 43.94
N ASN A 51 0.50 20.34 42.90
CA ASN A 51 1.84 20.75 42.44
C ASN A 51 2.46 19.87 41.34
N ALA A 52 2.95 20.40 40.20
CA ALA A 52 3.14 21.78 39.69
C ALA A 52 3.32 21.69 38.13
N ALA A 53 2.78 22.56 37.25
CA ALA A 53 3.21 23.93 36.90
C ALA A 53 4.70 23.98 36.46
N PHE A 54 5.19 24.53 35.34
CA PHE A 54 4.84 25.55 34.31
C PHE A 54 5.85 25.27 33.12
N CYS A 55 5.70 25.68 31.86
CA CYS A 55 5.79 27.07 31.40
C CYS A 55 5.48 27.21 29.89
N HIS A 56 4.81 28.32 29.58
CA HIS A 56 4.47 28.88 28.27
C HIS A 56 5.66 29.63 27.64
N ASN A 57 5.73 29.69 26.30
CA ASN A 57 6.11 30.90 25.55
C ASN A 57 5.83 30.72 24.04
N TYR A 58 4.75 31.31 23.53
CA TYR A 58 4.64 31.70 22.12
C TYR A 58 4.17 33.15 22.05
N LYS A 59 5.01 34.01 21.47
CA LYS A 59 4.70 35.41 21.19
C LYS A 59 3.68 35.48 20.06
N LYS A 60 2.55 36.12 20.36
CA LYS A 60 1.57 36.60 19.38
C LYS A 60 2.10 37.88 18.71
N GLY A 61 2.04 37.90 17.38
CA GLY A 61 2.21 39.10 16.56
C GLY A 61 2.54 38.68 15.13
N GLU A 62 1.69 39.07 14.17
CA GLU A 62 1.81 38.83 12.71
C GLU A 62 1.14 37.58 12.11
N ILE A 63 -0.13 37.34 12.44
CA ILE A 63 -1.08 36.69 11.48
C ILE A 63 -2.39 37.47 11.52
N TYR A 64 -2.40 38.66 10.94
CA TYR A 64 -3.62 39.43 10.66
C TYR A 64 -3.40 40.34 9.44
N SER A 65 -3.15 39.75 8.27
CA SER A 65 -3.23 40.50 7.00
C SER A 65 -3.54 39.68 5.73
N ASN A 66 -3.60 38.34 5.75
CA ASN A 66 -3.95 37.57 4.53
C ASN A 66 -5.28 36.80 4.55
N ILE A 67 -6.06 36.81 5.63
CA ILE A 67 -7.38 36.14 5.71
C ILE A 67 -8.52 37.08 5.22
N LYS A 68 -8.25 37.92 4.21
CA LYS A 68 -9.29 38.81 3.63
C LYS A 68 -9.31 38.86 2.10
N ARG A 69 -8.57 37.97 1.42
CA ARG A 69 -8.58 37.88 -0.05
C ARG A 69 -9.10 36.58 -0.66
N GLU A 70 -9.39 35.54 0.13
CA GLU A 70 -9.87 34.25 -0.41
C GLU A 70 -11.28 33.82 0.00
N GLN A 71 -12.08 34.69 0.65
CA GLN A 71 -13.48 34.37 0.97
C GLN A 71 -14.50 34.70 -0.14
N ASN A 72 -14.07 35.21 -1.30
CA ASN A 72 -14.97 35.60 -2.40
C ASN A 72 -14.90 34.70 -3.66
N ALA A 73 -14.22 33.56 -3.62
CA ALA A 73 -14.15 32.63 -4.77
C ALA A 73 -14.82 31.27 -4.54
N PHE A 74 -15.51 31.06 -3.40
CA PHE A 74 -16.10 29.76 -3.02
C PHE A 74 -17.63 29.68 -3.17
N PHE A 75 -18.28 30.72 -3.71
CA PHE A 75 -19.72 30.76 -3.98
C PHE A 75 -20.02 30.82 -5.48
N SER A 76 -19.64 29.79 -6.23
CA SER A 76 -20.21 29.49 -7.54
C SER A 76 -19.80 28.08 -7.95
N TRP A 77 -20.47 27.06 -7.40
CA TRP A 77 -20.69 25.72 -7.98
C TRP A 77 -21.25 24.77 -6.91
N CYS A 78 -22.52 24.96 -6.58
CA CYS A 78 -23.35 23.94 -5.93
C CYS A 78 -24.81 24.33 -6.16
N ASP A 79 -25.33 24.00 -7.32
CA ASP A 79 -26.76 23.81 -7.56
C ASP A 79 -26.92 23.12 -8.92
N ILE A 80 -27.19 21.82 -8.90
CA ILE A 80 -28.25 21.17 -9.68
C ILE A 80 -28.37 19.75 -9.13
N GLY A 81 -29.45 19.55 -8.39
CA GLY A 81 -29.79 18.32 -7.70
C GLY A 81 -30.51 17.29 -8.58
N VAL A 82 -30.47 16.08 -8.03
CA VAL A 82 -31.19 14.86 -8.37
C VAL A 82 -32.72 15.05 -8.34
N ALA A 83 -33.44 14.49 -9.32
CA ALA A 83 -34.81 14.00 -9.14
C ALA A 83 -35.10 12.84 -10.10
N ALA A 84 -35.60 11.73 -9.57
CA ALA A 84 -36.03 10.53 -10.29
C ALA A 84 -37.55 10.35 -10.17
N THR A 85 -38.26 10.09 -11.28
CA THR A 85 -39.49 9.26 -11.36
C THR A 85 -39.73 8.83 -12.82
N THR A 86 -40.05 7.55 -13.01
CA THR A 86 -40.26 6.72 -14.24
C THR A 86 -41.62 6.92 -14.95
N PRO A 87 -41.97 6.19 -16.05
CA PRO A 87 -41.25 5.88 -17.29
C PRO A 87 -42.11 6.17 -18.57
N SER A 88 -41.52 6.70 -19.63
CA SER A 88 -42.16 6.73 -20.97
C SER A 88 -41.12 6.56 -22.07
N ARG A 89 -41.30 5.54 -22.91
CA ARG A 89 -40.64 5.41 -24.21
C ARG A 89 -40.91 6.67 -25.05
N ILE A 90 -39.89 7.17 -25.77
CA ILE A 90 -39.88 7.44 -27.22
C ILE A 90 -38.73 8.41 -27.57
N LEU A 91 -37.87 7.94 -28.48
CA LEU A 91 -37.01 8.63 -29.46
C LEU A 91 -35.87 9.56 -28.97
N SER A 92 -34.66 9.09 -29.27
CA SER A 92 -33.39 9.81 -29.38
C SER A 92 -33.46 11.04 -30.30
N PRO A 93 -32.72 12.09 -29.93
CA PRO A 93 -31.79 12.69 -30.88
C PRO A 93 -30.38 12.84 -30.29
N THR A 94 -29.42 12.50 -31.13
CA THR A 94 -27.98 12.70 -30.97
C THR A 94 -27.63 14.19 -30.84
N PHE A 95 -26.93 14.56 -29.76
CA PHE A 95 -26.12 15.77 -29.73
C PHE A 95 -24.73 15.44 -29.18
N SER A 96 -23.76 15.52 -30.10
CA SER A 96 -22.33 15.46 -29.85
C SER A 96 -21.87 16.84 -29.37
N SER A 97 -21.25 16.92 -28.21
CA SER A 97 -20.41 18.05 -27.82
C SER A 97 -19.01 17.54 -27.48
N SER A 98 -18.14 17.64 -28.48
CA SER A 98 -16.70 17.40 -28.42
C SER A 98 -16.04 18.41 -27.48
N PHE A 99 -15.53 17.94 -26.33
CA PHE A 99 -14.50 18.67 -25.61
C PHE A 99 -13.13 18.23 -26.18
N HIS A 100 -12.50 19.14 -26.91
CA HIS A 100 -11.13 18.99 -27.41
C HIS A 100 -10.15 19.05 -26.24
N PHE A 101 -9.61 17.91 -25.83
CA PHE A 101 -8.32 17.88 -25.16
C PHE A 101 -7.24 18.13 -26.21
N SER A 102 -6.43 19.16 -25.97
CA SER A 102 -5.32 19.54 -26.83
C SER A 102 -4.37 18.36 -27.01
N LYS A 103 -4.22 17.94 -28.25
CA LYS A 103 -3.34 16.89 -28.74
C LYS A 103 -1.97 17.53 -28.93
N ASN A 104 -1.19 17.68 -27.85
CA ASN A 104 0.22 18.07 -27.87
C ASN A 104 0.88 17.37 -26.69
N ILE A 105 1.44 16.17 -26.92
CA ILE A 105 2.53 15.44 -26.24
C ILE A 105 2.47 14.05 -26.87
N ALA A 106 3.04 13.94 -28.06
CA ALA A 106 3.39 12.69 -28.74
C ALA A 106 4.14 13.09 -30.01
N ASP A 107 5.31 13.70 -29.85
CA ASP A 107 6.31 13.93 -30.91
C ASP A 107 7.65 14.31 -30.24
N ASP A 108 8.07 13.54 -29.24
CA ASP A 108 9.49 13.42 -28.90
C ASP A 108 9.83 11.94 -29.03
N ASP A 109 10.45 11.61 -30.17
CA ASP A 109 11.06 10.33 -30.46
C ASP A 109 12.24 10.13 -29.50
N ASP A 110 11.98 9.61 -28.29
CA ASP A 110 13.00 9.04 -27.43
C ASP A 110 13.09 7.53 -27.75
N GLU A 111 14.10 7.18 -28.55
CA GLU A 111 14.40 5.82 -28.97
C GLU A 111 14.65 4.92 -27.75
N SER A 112 14.06 3.72 -27.77
CA SER A 112 14.50 2.53 -27.01
C SER A 112 14.25 2.50 -25.49
N TYR A 113 12.98 2.37 -25.08
CA TYR A 113 12.64 1.57 -23.89
C TYR A 113 11.83 0.34 -24.29
N ASP A 114 12.53 -0.75 -24.56
CA ASP A 114 11.91 -2.04 -24.81
C ASP A 114 11.38 -2.59 -23.47
N LYS A 115 10.09 -2.35 -23.17
CA LYS A 115 9.40 -2.92 -22.00
C LYS A 115 9.56 -4.45 -21.90
N ALA A 116 9.98 -5.13 -22.97
CA ALA A 116 10.25 -6.56 -22.99
C ALA A 116 11.58 -6.98 -22.31
N LYS A 117 12.48 -6.05 -21.95
CA LYS A 117 13.77 -6.38 -21.30
C LYS A 117 13.76 -6.37 -19.77
N VAL A 118 12.68 -5.93 -19.12
CA VAL A 118 12.55 -6.11 -17.67
C VAL A 118 12.26 -7.58 -17.42
N ALA A 119 13.21 -8.30 -16.82
CA ALA A 119 13.02 -9.70 -16.43
C ALA A 119 11.68 -9.83 -15.70
N SER A 120 10.88 -10.84 -16.10
CA SER A 120 9.58 -11.04 -15.46
C SER A 120 9.80 -11.20 -13.95
N PRO A 121 9.19 -10.34 -13.12
CA PRO A 121 9.51 -10.35 -11.72
C PRO A 121 8.85 -11.51 -10.99
N TRP A 122 9.54 -12.08 -10.01
CA TRP A 122 9.05 -13.20 -9.20
C TRP A 122 7.79 -12.89 -8.37
N TYR A 123 7.31 -11.65 -8.34
CA TYR A 123 6.12 -11.23 -7.61
C TYR A 123 4.87 -11.00 -8.49
N SER A 124 4.97 -11.15 -9.81
CA SER A 124 3.84 -10.92 -10.72
C SER A 124 3.81 -11.98 -11.83
N ASP A 125 2.65 -12.60 -12.01
CA ASP A 125 2.38 -13.54 -13.11
C ASP A 125 1.28 -12.97 -14.02
N PRO A 126 1.64 -12.38 -15.17
CA PRO A 126 0.67 -11.88 -16.15
C PRO A 126 -0.21 -12.98 -16.77
N SER A 127 0.20 -14.24 -16.73
CA SER A 127 -0.55 -15.38 -17.27
C SER A 127 -1.63 -15.90 -16.31
N LEU A 128 -1.59 -15.48 -15.04
CA LEU A 128 -2.55 -15.87 -14.01
C LEU A 128 -3.86 -15.09 -14.14
N LYS A 129 -4.92 -15.77 -14.59
CA LYS A 129 -6.26 -15.16 -14.72
C LYS A 129 -6.93 -15.05 -13.36
N ARG A 130 -7.32 -13.84 -12.98
CA ARG A 130 -7.95 -13.54 -11.68
C ARG A 130 -9.47 -13.36 -11.72
N ASP A 131 -10.13 -13.84 -12.79
CA ASP A 131 -11.59 -13.83 -12.87
C ASP A 131 -12.20 -14.87 -11.92
N ARG A 132 -12.84 -14.37 -10.87
CA ARG A 132 -13.47 -15.19 -9.81
C ARG A 132 -14.91 -15.59 -10.14
N SER A 133 -15.49 -15.13 -11.25
CA SER A 133 -16.93 -15.30 -11.55
C SER A 133 -17.41 -16.74 -11.41
N LYS A 134 -16.65 -17.71 -11.94
CA LYS A 134 -16.94 -19.16 -11.84
C LYS A 134 -16.63 -19.74 -10.46
N ILE A 135 -15.51 -19.34 -9.87
CA ILE A 135 -15.04 -19.84 -8.56
C ILE A 135 -16.02 -19.47 -7.45
N LEU A 136 -16.68 -18.32 -7.55
CA LEU A 136 -17.69 -17.89 -6.58
C LEU A 136 -18.96 -18.73 -6.60
N LEU A 137 -19.21 -19.52 -7.65
CA LEU A 137 -20.38 -20.40 -7.74
C LEU A 137 -20.17 -21.70 -6.95
N SER A 138 -18.98 -22.30 -7.05
CA SER A 138 -18.65 -23.53 -6.35
C SER A 138 -17.17 -23.59 -5.93
N PRO A 139 -16.75 -22.79 -4.94
CA PRO A 139 -15.36 -22.69 -4.53
C PRO A 139 -14.81 -24.02 -4.00
N ASN A 140 -15.63 -24.77 -3.25
CA ASN A 140 -15.24 -26.06 -2.70
C ASN A 140 -15.07 -27.14 -3.77
N GLU A 141 -15.97 -27.18 -4.76
CA GLU A 141 -15.84 -28.12 -5.89
C GLU A 141 -14.58 -27.82 -6.72
N SER A 142 -14.30 -26.53 -6.96
CA SER A 142 -13.05 -26.13 -7.62
C SER A 142 -11.84 -26.52 -6.78
N ALA A 143 -11.81 -26.23 -5.48
CA ALA A 143 -10.70 -26.61 -4.60
C ALA A 143 -10.47 -28.12 -4.55
N ALA A 144 -11.53 -28.93 -4.45
CA ALA A 144 -11.46 -30.39 -4.44
C ALA A 144 -11.16 -31.03 -5.81
N SER A 145 -11.09 -30.24 -6.89
CA SER A 145 -10.77 -30.73 -8.22
C SER A 145 -9.37 -31.33 -8.29
N PRO A 146 -9.16 -32.50 -8.95
CA PRO A 146 -7.83 -33.07 -9.16
C PRO A 146 -6.87 -32.16 -9.94
N LYS A 147 -7.42 -31.21 -10.72
CA LYS A 147 -6.63 -30.20 -11.44
C LYS A 147 -6.08 -29.12 -10.53
N SER A 148 -6.69 -28.87 -9.38
CA SER A 148 -6.31 -27.77 -8.49
C SER A 148 -4.94 -27.97 -7.87
N ARG A 149 -4.24 -26.86 -7.64
CA ARG A 149 -2.92 -26.81 -7.03
C ARG A 149 -2.91 -25.85 -5.85
N PHE A 150 -2.18 -26.22 -4.82
CA PHE A 150 -2.15 -25.50 -3.55
C PHE A 150 -0.72 -25.12 -3.19
N VAL A 151 -0.52 -23.86 -2.85
CA VAL A 151 0.64 -23.43 -2.07
C VAL A 151 0.28 -23.49 -0.60
N LEU A 152 1.13 -24.13 0.20
CA LEU A 152 0.92 -24.26 1.64
C LEU A 152 1.72 -23.20 2.37
N PHE A 153 1.07 -22.52 3.32
CA PHE A 153 1.69 -21.56 4.21
C PHE A 153 1.49 -22.00 5.65
N HIS A 154 2.55 -21.80 6.44
CA HIS A 154 2.54 -21.96 7.89
C HIS A 154 3.08 -20.66 8.49
N GLY A 155 2.28 -20.00 9.32
CA GLY A 155 2.57 -18.61 9.71
C GLY A 155 2.57 -17.66 8.50
N SER A 156 3.58 -16.79 8.39
CA SER A 156 3.79 -15.92 7.21
C SER A 156 4.64 -16.56 6.11
N ASN A 157 4.99 -17.82 6.27
CA ASN A 157 6.06 -18.43 5.51
C ASN A 157 5.52 -19.48 4.54
N GLY A 158 6.01 -19.45 3.31
CA GLY A 158 5.66 -20.42 2.29
C GLY A 158 6.48 -21.69 2.45
N VAL A 159 5.85 -22.84 2.18
CA VAL A 159 6.59 -24.11 2.07
C VAL A 159 7.27 -24.19 0.70
N ILE A 160 8.57 -24.42 0.72
CA ILE A 160 9.42 -24.57 -0.46
C ILE A 160 10.26 -25.82 -0.37
N TYR A 161 10.87 -26.20 -1.48
CA TYR A 161 11.83 -27.29 -1.53
C TYR A 161 13.18 -26.84 -2.09
N THR A 162 14.21 -27.62 -1.79
CA THR A 162 15.55 -27.49 -2.36
C THR A 162 15.99 -28.85 -2.87
N LYS A 163 16.17 -28.99 -4.18
CA LYS A 163 16.62 -30.24 -4.79
C LYS A 163 18.14 -30.23 -4.94
N GLN A 164 18.83 -31.20 -4.31
CA GLN A 164 20.30 -31.35 -4.39
C GLN A 164 21.11 -30.09 -4.07
N GLY A 165 20.53 -29.10 -3.39
CA GLY A 165 21.17 -27.84 -3.01
C GLY A 165 21.13 -26.72 -4.06
N GLU A 166 20.54 -26.93 -5.24
CA GLU A 166 20.64 -25.98 -6.37
C GLU A 166 19.30 -25.32 -6.74
N ASP A 167 18.20 -26.09 -6.77
CA ASP A 167 16.91 -25.57 -7.22
C ASP A 167 16.00 -25.28 -6.03
N VAL A 168 15.67 -24.00 -5.79
CA VAL A 168 14.67 -23.58 -4.79
C VAL A 168 13.38 -23.20 -5.50
N ASP A 169 12.28 -23.89 -5.20
CA ASP A 169 10.97 -23.59 -5.81
C ASP A 169 9.81 -23.84 -4.83
N PRO A 170 8.62 -23.24 -5.09
CA PRO A 170 7.42 -23.51 -4.32
C PRO A 170 6.97 -24.96 -4.46
N LEU A 171 6.58 -25.60 -3.36
CA LEU A 171 5.87 -26.88 -3.43
C LEU A 171 4.39 -26.66 -3.77
N LEU A 172 3.96 -27.23 -4.87
CA LEU A 172 2.56 -27.23 -5.32
C LEU A 172 1.93 -28.60 -5.01
N PHE A 173 0.95 -28.60 -4.10
CA PHE A 173 0.23 -29.81 -3.71
C PHE A 173 -1.07 -29.94 -4.49
N ASN A 174 -1.52 -31.17 -4.75
CA ASN A 174 -2.90 -31.42 -5.15
C ASN A 174 -3.77 -31.76 -3.92
N TYR A 175 -5.09 -31.87 -4.13
CA TYR A 175 -6.04 -32.13 -3.06
C TYR A 175 -5.77 -33.45 -2.29
N GLU A 176 -5.45 -34.53 -2.99
CA GLU A 176 -5.17 -35.84 -2.37
C GLU A 176 -3.90 -35.82 -1.53
N GLU A 177 -2.89 -35.06 -1.94
CA GLU A 177 -1.66 -34.86 -1.19
C GLU A 177 -1.92 -34.08 0.10
N LEU A 178 -2.77 -33.05 0.05
CA LEU A 178 -3.18 -32.34 1.25
C LEU A 178 -3.95 -33.24 2.23
N ILE A 179 -4.78 -34.17 1.75
CA ILE A 179 -5.42 -35.18 2.61
C ILE A 179 -4.36 -36.05 3.31
N LYS A 180 -3.30 -36.45 2.61
CA LYS A 180 -2.22 -37.23 3.22
C LYS A 180 -1.43 -36.42 4.25
N ILE A 181 -1.27 -35.12 4.05
CA ILE A 181 -0.51 -34.24 4.95
C ILE A 181 -1.33 -33.85 6.19
N LEU A 182 -2.58 -33.44 6.01
CA LEU A 182 -3.42 -32.81 7.04
C LEU A 182 -4.50 -33.73 7.60
N GLY A 183 -4.83 -34.81 6.89
CA GLY A 183 -5.94 -35.71 7.20
C GLY A 183 -7.26 -35.27 6.57
N GLU A 184 -8.09 -36.25 6.19
CA GLU A 184 -9.40 -36.06 5.54
C GLU A 184 -10.33 -35.16 6.38
N LYS A 185 -10.45 -35.44 7.68
CA LYS A 185 -11.29 -34.65 8.59
C LYS A 185 -10.92 -33.16 8.62
N THR A 186 -9.62 -32.86 8.57
CA THR A 186 -9.11 -31.49 8.57
C THR A 186 -9.44 -30.80 7.25
N MET A 187 -9.23 -31.49 6.13
CA MET A 187 -9.55 -30.95 4.80
C MET A 187 -11.05 -30.69 4.62
N ASP A 188 -11.91 -31.59 5.10
CA ASP A 188 -13.36 -31.40 5.08
C ASP A 188 -13.80 -30.22 5.95
N ALA A 189 -13.14 -30.02 7.10
CA ALA A 189 -13.38 -28.87 7.97
C ALA A 189 -12.99 -27.55 7.28
N ILE A 190 -11.88 -27.53 6.55
CA ILE A 190 -11.39 -26.36 5.80
C ILE A 190 -12.35 -25.99 4.66
N LEU A 191 -12.85 -26.97 3.91
CA LEU A 191 -13.80 -26.70 2.84
C LEU A 191 -15.17 -26.27 3.40
N SER A 192 -15.66 -26.93 4.45
CA SER A 192 -16.97 -26.61 5.04
C SER A 192 -17.00 -25.28 5.80
N SER A 193 -15.88 -24.83 6.37
CA SER A 193 -15.75 -23.50 6.97
C SER A 193 -15.80 -22.38 5.92
N SER A 194 -15.35 -22.67 4.70
CA SER A 194 -15.41 -21.75 3.56
C SER A 194 -16.86 -21.45 3.09
N GLU A 195 -17.78 -22.40 3.28
CA GLU A 195 -19.20 -22.29 2.92
C GLU A 195 -20.02 -21.48 3.92
N LYS A 196 -19.76 -21.69 5.21
CA LYS A 196 -20.53 -21.07 6.30
C LYS A 196 -19.92 -19.72 6.65
N GLY A 197 -20.05 -18.75 5.74
CA GLY A 197 -19.62 -17.37 5.95
C GLY A 197 -20.41 -16.62 7.03
N GLY A 198 -20.50 -17.12 8.27
CA GLY A 198 -21.31 -16.53 9.33
C GLY A 198 -21.41 -17.32 10.65
N GLY A 199 -20.37 -18.02 11.09
CA GLY A 199 -20.32 -18.66 12.41
C GLY A 199 -19.14 -18.18 13.26
N ASP A 200 -19.25 -18.35 14.59
CA ASP A 200 -18.19 -18.08 15.59
C ASP A 200 -16.95 -19.01 15.48
N GLY A 201 -16.87 -19.83 14.42
CA GLY A 201 -15.90 -20.92 14.25
C GLY A 201 -14.81 -20.66 13.21
N ASP A 202 -14.36 -19.42 13.04
CA ASP A 202 -13.11 -19.17 12.31
C ASP A 202 -11.96 -19.72 13.16
N ASP A 203 -11.46 -20.89 12.79
CA ASP A 203 -10.34 -21.55 13.47
C ASP A 203 -9.00 -20.89 13.12
N GLY A 204 -8.99 -19.90 12.23
CA GLY A 204 -7.82 -19.17 11.77
C GLY A 204 -7.27 -19.70 10.44
N THR A 205 -7.74 -20.86 9.96
CA THR A 205 -7.30 -21.44 8.68
C THR A 205 -7.93 -20.67 7.52
N VAL A 206 -7.14 -20.39 6.49
CA VAL A 206 -7.61 -19.62 5.34
C VAL A 206 -7.37 -20.40 4.06
N LEU A 207 -8.44 -20.57 3.29
CA LEU A 207 -8.39 -21.05 1.92
C LEU A 207 -8.71 -19.88 0.97
N ALA A 208 -7.74 -19.49 0.15
CA ALA A 208 -7.86 -18.35 -0.75
C ALA A 208 -7.51 -18.73 -2.19
N TRP A 209 -8.40 -18.43 -3.13
CA TRP A 209 -8.11 -18.66 -4.56
C TRP A 209 -7.18 -17.56 -5.08
N LEU A 210 -6.12 -17.97 -5.80
CA LEU A 210 -5.07 -17.11 -6.32
C LEU A 210 -5.32 -16.73 -7.78
N GLY A 211 -5.77 -17.69 -8.58
CA GLY A 211 -6.01 -17.51 -10.01
C GLY A 211 -6.08 -18.82 -10.78
N ASN A 212 -6.36 -18.70 -12.07
CA ASN A 212 -6.34 -19.82 -13.01
C ASN A 212 -5.24 -19.62 -14.06
N ARG A 213 -4.41 -20.64 -14.28
CA ARG A 213 -3.41 -20.66 -15.36
C ARG A 213 -3.43 -22.03 -16.01
N ASN A 214 -3.60 -22.08 -17.33
CA ASN A 214 -3.66 -23.33 -18.11
C ASN A 214 -4.72 -24.34 -17.58
N GLU A 215 -5.93 -23.85 -17.26
CA GLU A 215 -7.03 -24.64 -16.67
C GLU A 215 -6.74 -25.24 -15.29
N ILE A 216 -5.67 -24.82 -14.64
CA ILE A 216 -5.34 -25.18 -13.25
C ILE A 216 -5.76 -24.04 -12.34
N ASP A 217 -6.60 -24.33 -11.36
CA ASP A 217 -6.94 -23.40 -10.29
C ASP A 217 -5.88 -23.48 -9.18
N TYR A 218 -5.31 -22.33 -8.85
CA TYR A 218 -4.31 -22.19 -7.81
C TYR A 218 -4.95 -21.62 -6.54
N TRP A 219 -4.62 -22.23 -5.41
CA TRP A 219 -5.14 -21.90 -4.10
C TRP A 219 -3.99 -21.69 -3.11
N ALA A 220 -4.16 -20.77 -2.18
CA ALA A 220 -3.35 -20.68 -0.99
C ALA A 220 -4.09 -21.33 0.17
N LEU A 221 -3.41 -22.23 0.86
CA LEU A 221 -3.86 -22.79 2.12
C LEU A 221 -2.94 -22.28 3.23
N TYR A 222 -3.48 -21.48 4.13
CA TYR A 222 -2.77 -21.01 5.32
C TYR A 222 -3.23 -21.78 6.54
N LEU A 223 -2.29 -22.47 7.16
CA LEU A 223 -2.46 -23.15 8.44
C LEU A 223 -2.16 -22.17 9.58
N THR A 224 -3.11 -22.04 10.50
CA THR A 224 -2.98 -21.10 11.62
C THR A 224 -1.92 -21.55 12.62
N GLU A 225 -1.23 -20.57 13.20
CA GLU A 225 -0.40 -20.74 14.41
C GLU A 225 -1.20 -20.46 15.70
N ASN A 226 -2.43 -19.96 15.59
CA ASN A 226 -3.28 -19.55 16.71
C ASN A 226 -4.71 -20.10 16.52
N GLY A 227 -5.22 -20.89 17.47
CA GLY A 227 -6.59 -21.41 17.42
C GLY A 227 -6.73 -22.81 18.00
N ASN A 228 -7.91 -23.42 17.80
CA ASN A 228 -8.18 -24.78 18.29
C ASN A 228 -7.58 -25.89 17.41
N ASN A 229 -7.20 -25.56 16.16
CA ASN A 229 -6.67 -26.50 15.15
C ASN A 229 -5.24 -26.10 14.72
N ILE A 230 -4.35 -25.84 15.67
CA ILE A 230 -2.94 -25.57 15.36
C ILE A 230 -2.28 -26.89 14.94
N ILE A 231 -1.72 -26.92 13.74
CA ILE A 231 -0.85 -28.01 13.30
C ILE A 231 0.60 -27.54 13.45
N PRO A 232 1.41 -28.17 14.31
CA PRO A 232 2.82 -27.80 14.48
C PRO A 232 3.58 -27.85 13.14
N SER A 233 4.44 -26.87 12.89
CA SER A 233 5.25 -26.80 11.66
C SER A 233 6.07 -28.08 11.43
N GLU A 234 6.66 -28.64 12.49
CA GLU A 234 7.40 -29.92 12.40
C GLU A 234 6.51 -31.10 11.99
N GLN A 235 5.25 -31.12 12.43
CA GLN A 235 4.31 -32.15 12.00
C GLN A 235 4.01 -32.00 10.50
N VAL A 236 3.72 -30.79 10.04
CA VAL A 236 3.51 -30.49 8.61
C VAL A 236 4.73 -30.90 7.78
N LEU A 237 5.93 -30.47 8.19
CA LEU A 237 7.18 -30.80 7.51
C LEU A 237 7.45 -32.31 7.49
N SER A 238 7.21 -33.01 8.60
CA SER A 238 7.39 -34.47 8.67
C SER A 238 6.47 -35.22 7.70
N SER A 239 5.19 -34.83 7.63
CA SER A 239 4.23 -35.42 6.69
C SER A 239 4.61 -35.13 5.23
N ILE A 240 5.13 -33.93 4.94
CA ILE A 240 5.59 -33.58 3.59
C ILE A 240 6.83 -34.38 3.22
N ARG A 241 7.81 -34.53 4.11
CA ARG A 241 9.01 -35.36 3.88
C ARG A 241 8.61 -36.80 3.56
N GLN A 242 7.72 -37.39 4.36
CA GLN A 242 7.20 -38.74 4.12
C GLN A 242 6.47 -38.86 2.75
N LEU A 243 5.71 -37.84 2.36
CA LEU A 243 5.07 -37.78 1.05
C LEU A 243 6.10 -37.73 -0.09
N LEU A 244 7.15 -36.92 0.03
CA LEU A 244 8.20 -36.81 -1.00
C LEU A 244 9.05 -38.08 -1.10
N GLU A 245 9.38 -38.72 0.02
CA GLU A 245 10.04 -40.03 0.05
C GLU A 245 9.23 -41.08 -0.73
N SER A 246 7.90 -41.09 -0.56
CA SER A 246 7.02 -42.01 -1.30
C SER A 246 7.01 -41.79 -2.81
N LYS A 247 7.47 -40.63 -3.28
CA LYS A 247 7.60 -40.28 -4.70
C LYS A 247 9.00 -40.55 -5.27
N ASN A 248 9.89 -41.22 -4.52
CA ASN A 248 11.31 -41.41 -4.83
C ASN A 248 12.10 -40.09 -4.98
N ASP A 249 11.67 -39.03 -4.30
CA ASP A 249 12.34 -37.72 -4.33
C ASP A 249 13.22 -37.51 -3.08
N ALA A 250 14.02 -38.52 -2.74
CA ALA A 250 14.77 -38.60 -1.48
C ALA A 250 15.96 -37.61 -1.36
N GLY A 251 16.25 -36.84 -2.42
CA GLY A 251 17.28 -35.78 -2.44
C GLY A 251 16.74 -34.37 -2.20
N THR A 252 15.45 -34.26 -1.89
CA THR A 252 14.76 -32.98 -1.75
C THR A 252 14.67 -32.57 -0.27
N SER A 253 15.30 -31.45 0.06
CA SER A 253 15.12 -30.79 1.36
C SER A 253 13.85 -29.95 1.32
N VAL A 254 13.09 -29.93 2.40
CA VAL A 254 11.87 -29.11 2.53
C VAL A 254 12.07 -28.12 3.67
N GLN A 255 11.73 -26.87 3.40
CA GLN A 255 11.84 -25.79 4.37
C GLN A 255 10.64 -24.85 4.30
N ILE A 256 10.38 -24.17 5.40
CA ILE A 256 9.38 -23.10 5.50
C ILE A 256 10.16 -21.80 5.58
N SER A 257 10.02 -20.93 4.58
CA SER A 257 10.82 -19.72 4.47
C SER A 257 9.95 -18.50 4.16
N PRO A 258 10.30 -17.31 4.68
CA PRO A 258 9.61 -16.09 4.32
C PRO A 258 9.83 -15.80 2.84
N VAL A 259 8.75 -15.51 2.11
CA VAL A 259 8.78 -15.34 0.64
C VAL A 259 9.77 -14.25 0.22
N ARG A 260 9.91 -13.19 1.03
CA ARG A 260 10.86 -12.10 0.80
C ARG A 260 12.32 -12.56 0.78
N GLU A 261 12.68 -13.51 1.63
CA GLU A 261 14.09 -13.92 1.79
C GLU A 261 14.55 -14.82 0.63
N ILE A 262 13.61 -15.47 -0.06
CA ILE A 262 13.90 -16.46 -1.09
C ILE A 262 13.48 -16.03 -2.50
N GLY A 263 12.68 -14.96 -2.64
CA GLY A 263 12.04 -14.60 -3.90
C GLY A 263 13.02 -14.46 -5.09
N ASP A 264 14.19 -13.88 -4.86
CA ASP A 264 15.21 -13.67 -5.90
C ASP A 264 15.95 -14.96 -6.31
N VAL A 265 15.88 -16.03 -5.51
CA VAL A 265 16.53 -17.33 -5.80
C VAL A 265 15.55 -18.39 -6.31
N LEU A 266 14.25 -18.06 -6.39
CA LEU A 266 13.25 -18.95 -6.96
C LEU A 266 13.41 -19.06 -8.48
N GLN A 267 13.47 -20.28 -9.00
CA GLN A 267 13.71 -20.51 -10.42
C GLN A 267 12.47 -20.26 -11.26
N SER A 268 11.31 -20.74 -10.80
CA SER A 268 10.04 -20.52 -11.46
C SER A 268 9.45 -19.17 -11.05
N VAL A 269 9.73 -18.12 -11.83
CA VAL A 269 9.18 -16.76 -11.65
C VAL A 269 7.66 -16.77 -11.48
N ASN A 270 6.96 -17.57 -12.29
CA ASN A 270 5.50 -17.60 -12.27
C ASN A 270 4.95 -18.34 -11.03
N ASP A 271 5.67 -19.33 -10.50
CA ASP A 271 5.26 -20.00 -9.26
C ASP A 271 5.65 -19.16 -8.03
N ALA A 272 6.77 -18.45 -8.08
CA ALA A 272 7.13 -17.45 -7.08
C ALA A 272 6.05 -16.36 -6.96
N ALA A 273 5.45 -15.95 -8.09
CA ALA A 273 4.39 -14.96 -8.09
C ALA A 273 3.09 -15.47 -7.42
N LEU A 274 2.87 -16.79 -7.41
CA LEU A 274 1.80 -17.41 -6.61
C LEU A 274 2.09 -17.25 -5.11
N LEU A 275 3.33 -17.50 -4.67
CA LEU A 275 3.72 -17.28 -3.27
C LEU A 275 3.56 -15.81 -2.87
N SER A 276 3.97 -14.87 -3.72
CA SER A 276 3.81 -13.43 -3.47
C SER A 276 2.34 -13.04 -3.33
N THR A 277 1.48 -13.52 -4.25
CA THR A 277 0.02 -13.28 -4.20
C THR A 277 -0.61 -13.91 -2.94
N ALA A 278 -0.20 -15.14 -2.61
CA ALA A 278 -0.65 -15.83 -1.41
C ALA A 278 -0.26 -15.08 -0.14
N ASN A 279 0.99 -14.63 -0.04
CA ASN A 279 1.51 -13.88 1.10
C ASN A 279 0.65 -12.65 1.38
N GLY A 280 0.34 -11.83 0.36
CA GLY A 280 -0.49 -10.65 0.53
C GLY A 280 -1.92 -10.95 1.02
N LEU A 281 -2.54 -12.03 0.53
CA LEU A 281 -3.87 -12.45 0.99
C LEU A 281 -3.82 -12.99 2.43
N ILE A 282 -2.80 -13.76 2.77
CA ILE A 282 -2.63 -14.33 4.11
C ILE A 282 -2.38 -13.23 5.14
N GLU A 283 -1.48 -12.29 4.85
CA GLU A 283 -1.24 -11.13 5.72
C GLU A 283 -2.51 -10.27 5.90
N PHE A 284 -3.32 -10.11 4.85
CA PHE A 284 -4.64 -9.49 4.98
C PHE A 284 -5.53 -10.27 5.96
N HIS A 285 -5.64 -11.58 5.81
CA HIS A 285 -6.52 -12.39 6.65
C HIS A 285 -6.07 -12.41 8.11
N LYS A 286 -4.76 -12.45 8.38
CA LYS A 286 -4.17 -12.38 9.71
C LYS A 286 -4.41 -11.03 10.39
N ALA A 287 -4.35 -9.94 9.62
CA ALA A 287 -4.53 -8.58 10.15
C ALA A 287 -6.01 -8.20 10.40
N HIS A 288 -6.97 -8.93 9.84
CA HIS A 288 -8.40 -8.55 9.87
C HIS A 288 -9.36 -9.57 10.49
N PRO A 289 -9.06 -10.28 11.60
CA PRO A 289 -9.98 -11.23 12.23
C PRO A 289 -11.23 -10.56 12.84
N PHE A 290 -11.17 -9.25 13.08
CA PHE A 290 -12.26 -8.44 13.62
C PHE A 290 -12.60 -7.26 12.70
N CYS A 291 -13.86 -6.84 12.75
CA CYS A 291 -14.36 -5.73 11.95
C CYS A 291 -13.90 -4.40 12.56
N SER A 292 -13.10 -3.63 11.82
CA SER A 292 -12.62 -2.30 12.24
C SER A 292 -13.74 -1.30 12.56
N LYS A 293 -14.98 -1.53 12.08
CA LYS A 293 -16.12 -0.65 12.34
C LYS A 293 -16.89 -0.95 13.63
N CYS A 294 -17.02 -2.22 14.01
CA CYS A 294 -17.90 -2.62 15.12
C CYS A 294 -17.29 -3.63 16.11
N GLY A 295 -16.06 -4.09 15.88
CA GLY A 295 -15.37 -5.04 16.75
C GLY A 295 -15.84 -6.50 16.64
N SER A 296 -16.94 -6.79 15.95
CA SER A 296 -17.40 -8.17 15.74
C SER A 296 -16.43 -8.98 14.89
N ARG A 297 -16.39 -10.31 15.07
CA ARG A 297 -15.59 -11.21 14.24
C ARG A 297 -15.90 -11.05 12.75
N THR A 298 -14.91 -11.33 11.92
CA THR A 298 -15.10 -11.46 10.48
C THR A 298 -14.74 -12.88 10.06
N THR A 299 -15.30 -13.36 8.96
CA THR A 299 -14.97 -14.66 8.38
C THR A 299 -14.48 -14.47 6.95
N PRO A 300 -13.55 -15.29 6.44
CA PRO A 300 -13.21 -15.30 5.02
C PRO A 300 -14.46 -15.41 4.14
N SER A 301 -14.43 -14.75 2.98
CA SER A 301 -15.52 -14.77 2.00
C SER A 301 -14.96 -14.55 0.59
N LYS A 302 -15.78 -14.82 -0.42
CA LYS A 302 -15.41 -14.70 -1.85
C LYS A 302 -14.14 -15.47 -2.21
N ALA A 303 -14.05 -16.73 -1.77
CA ALA A 303 -12.87 -17.58 -1.95
C ALA A 303 -11.56 -16.90 -1.48
N GLY A 304 -11.60 -16.31 -0.27
CA GLY A 304 -10.46 -15.61 0.35
C GLY A 304 -10.14 -14.23 -0.24
N ALA A 305 -10.96 -13.66 -1.12
CA ALA A 305 -10.74 -12.30 -1.63
C ALA A 305 -11.18 -11.20 -0.65
N SER A 306 -11.97 -11.56 0.36
CA SER A 306 -12.50 -10.61 1.34
C SER A 306 -12.78 -11.28 2.67
N ARG A 307 -13.11 -10.48 3.69
CA ARG A 307 -13.71 -10.97 4.94
C ARG A 307 -15.06 -10.32 5.18
N ARG A 308 -16.08 -11.10 5.56
CA ARG A 308 -17.44 -10.63 5.89
C ARG A 308 -17.57 -10.43 7.40
N CYS A 309 -18.17 -9.33 7.83
CA CYS A 309 -18.51 -9.14 9.24
C CYS A 309 -19.65 -10.06 9.66
N SER A 310 -19.53 -10.71 10.82
CA SER A 310 -20.59 -11.58 11.37
C SER A 310 -21.81 -10.81 11.89
N ASN A 311 -21.66 -9.52 12.18
CA ASN A 311 -22.77 -8.67 12.60
C ASN A 311 -23.54 -8.14 11.39
N ASP A 312 -24.71 -8.71 11.11
CA ASP A 312 -25.56 -8.33 9.98
C ASP A 312 -26.10 -6.89 10.05
N LYS A 313 -26.06 -6.26 11.24
CA LYS A 313 -26.42 -4.84 11.42
C LYS A 313 -25.24 -3.90 11.11
N CYS A 314 -24.03 -4.42 10.96
CA CYS A 314 -22.85 -3.62 10.65
C CYS A 314 -22.88 -3.14 9.19
N THR A 315 -22.70 -1.85 8.99
CA THR A 315 -22.73 -1.23 7.65
C THR A 315 -21.46 -1.47 6.84
N ALA A 316 -20.34 -1.90 7.45
CA ALA A 316 -19.14 -2.25 6.70
C ALA A 316 -19.37 -3.46 5.78
N LYS A 317 -20.19 -4.43 6.21
CA LYS A 317 -20.53 -5.72 5.56
C LYS A 317 -19.33 -6.60 5.15
N SER A 318 -18.38 -6.08 4.37
CA SER A 318 -17.17 -6.78 3.94
C SER A 318 -15.96 -5.86 3.95
N THR A 319 -14.80 -6.47 4.13
CA THR A 319 -13.48 -5.83 4.08
C THR A 319 -12.64 -6.53 3.02
N TYR A 320 -11.82 -5.78 2.31
CA TYR A 320 -10.96 -6.26 1.24
C TYR A 320 -9.49 -5.98 1.60
N PRO A 321 -8.53 -6.68 0.96
CA PRO A 321 -7.12 -6.37 1.11
C PRO A 321 -6.85 -4.88 0.90
N ARG A 322 -6.16 -4.28 1.87
CA ARG A 322 -5.63 -2.92 1.80
C ARG A 322 -4.33 -2.96 1.01
N ILE A 323 -4.11 -1.96 0.17
CA ILE A 323 -2.85 -1.74 -0.54
C ILE A 323 -2.36 -0.35 -0.13
N ASP A 324 -1.20 -0.32 0.51
CA ASP A 324 -0.58 0.91 1.00
C ASP A 324 0.37 1.44 -0.09
N VAL A 325 0.09 2.61 -0.66
CA VAL A 325 0.83 3.12 -1.83
C VAL A 325 2.06 3.89 -1.38
N ALA A 326 3.21 3.62 -2.01
CA ALA A 326 4.47 4.28 -1.71
C ALA A 326 5.16 4.73 -3.00
N SER A 327 5.74 5.94 -2.97
CA SER A 327 6.63 6.40 -4.02
C SER A 327 8.05 5.90 -3.73
N ILE A 328 8.73 5.42 -4.77
CA ILE A 328 10.15 5.03 -4.74
C ILE A 328 10.83 5.73 -5.90
N MET A 329 11.89 6.47 -5.62
CA MET A 329 12.37 7.48 -6.56
C MET A 329 13.88 7.47 -6.72
N LEU A 330 14.32 7.38 -7.98
CA LEU A 330 15.71 7.66 -8.33
C LEU A 330 15.85 9.15 -8.61
N VAL A 331 16.53 9.84 -7.70
CA VAL A 331 16.83 11.27 -7.82
C VAL A 331 18.24 11.44 -8.35
N THR A 332 18.40 12.12 -9.48
CA THR A 332 19.71 12.41 -10.06
C THR A 332 20.16 13.82 -9.74
N SER A 333 21.48 14.04 -9.74
CA SER A 333 22.05 15.39 -9.67
C SER A 333 21.65 16.22 -10.90
N PRO A 334 21.78 17.56 -10.87
CA PRO A 334 21.50 18.40 -12.04
C PRO A 334 22.28 18.01 -13.32
N CYS A 335 23.49 17.44 -13.18
CA CYS A 335 24.30 16.97 -14.31
C CYS A 335 24.06 15.48 -14.65
N GLU A 336 23.14 14.81 -13.96
CA GLU A 336 22.70 13.43 -14.19
C GLU A 336 23.76 12.32 -14.07
N ASN A 337 25.01 12.67 -13.80
CA ASN A 337 26.11 11.74 -13.58
C ASN A 337 26.14 11.12 -12.17
N TYR A 338 25.31 11.63 -11.25
CA TYR A 338 25.18 11.10 -9.90
C TYR A 338 23.73 10.77 -9.56
N ALA A 339 23.54 9.68 -8.82
CA ALA A 339 22.27 9.30 -8.22
C ALA A 339 22.34 9.42 -6.69
N LEU A 340 21.27 9.93 -6.08
CA LEU A 340 21.09 9.99 -4.64
C LEU A 340 20.60 8.63 -4.15
N LEU A 341 21.41 7.95 -3.35
CA LEU A 341 21.07 6.66 -2.76
C LEU A 341 21.22 6.73 -1.25
N GLY A 342 20.41 5.96 -0.55
CA GLY A 342 20.41 5.91 0.91
C GLY A 342 20.30 4.49 1.46
N ARG A 343 20.60 4.36 2.75
CA ARG A 343 20.50 3.10 3.49
C ARG A 343 19.93 3.28 4.89
N LYS A 344 19.23 2.25 5.36
CA LYS A 344 18.68 2.18 6.73
C LYS A 344 19.59 1.33 7.62
N SER A 345 19.60 1.63 8.92
CA SER A 345 20.49 1.01 9.91
C SER A 345 20.36 -0.50 10.06
N PHE A 346 19.17 -1.03 9.80
CA PHE A 346 18.87 -2.47 9.91
C PHE A 346 19.13 -3.24 8.61
N TRP A 347 19.58 -2.59 7.53
CA TRP A 347 19.87 -3.26 6.28
C TRP A 347 21.25 -3.94 6.29
N PRO A 348 21.43 -5.01 5.50
CA PRO A 348 22.74 -5.60 5.24
C PRO A 348 23.78 -4.54 4.88
N LYS A 349 25.00 -4.75 5.38
CA LYS A 349 26.10 -3.81 5.20
C LYS A 349 26.36 -3.59 3.70
N GLY A 350 26.62 -2.34 3.32
CA GLY A 350 26.86 -1.93 1.93
C GLY A 350 25.60 -1.80 1.08
N ARG A 351 24.40 -2.15 1.58
CA ARG A 351 23.17 -2.03 0.79
C ARG A 351 22.71 -0.59 0.69
N TYR A 352 22.74 -0.02 -0.51
CA TYR A 352 22.14 1.27 -0.83
C TYR A 352 20.96 1.10 -1.80
N SER A 353 19.91 1.88 -1.61
CA SER A 353 18.72 1.87 -2.45
C SER A 353 18.34 3.30 -2.84
N THR A 354 17.47 3.43 -3.83
CA THR A 354 16.66 4.64 -4.00
C THR A 354 15.88 4.95 -2.72
N LEU A 355 15.59 6.23 -2.50
CA LEU A 355 14.71 6.68 -1.42
C LEU A 355 13.28 6.18 -1.68
N SER A 356 12.46 6.11 -0.63
CA SER A 356 11.05 5.72 -0.76
C SER A 356 10.25 6.01 0.50
N GLY A 357 8.98 6.37 0.33
CA GLY A 357 8.05 6.43 1.45
C GLY A 357 6.58 6.45 1.04
N PHE A 358 5.70 6.47 2.03
CA PHE A 358 4.27 6.26 1.83
C PHE A 358 3.58 7.57 1.41
N ALA A 359 2.61 7.45 0.51
CA ALA A 359 1.75 8.58 0.17
C ALA A 359 0.81 8.91 1.33
N GLU A 360 0.70 10.20 1.65
CA GLU A 360 -0.24 10.69 2.66
C GLU A 360 -1.65 10.93 2.11
N VAL A 361 -2.62 11.08 3.02
CA VAL A 361 -4.01 11.35 2.63
C VAL A 361 -4.12 12.74 2.02
N GLY A 362 -4.52 12.79 0.74
CA GLY A 362 -4.67 14.06 0.00
C GLY A 362 -3.43 14.45 -0.80
N GLU A 363 -2.41 13.58 -0.82
CA GLU A 363 -1.15 13.79 -1.53
C GLU A 363 -1.15 13.07 -2.89
N THR A 364 -0.62 13.71 -3.94
CA THR A 364 -0.29 13.04 -5.20
C THR A 364 1.00 12.21 -5.05
N LEU A 365 1.23 11.24 -5.94
CA LEU A 365 2.43 10.41 -5.84
C LEU A 365 3.70 11.19 -6.20
N GLU A 366 3.56 12.20 -7.06
CA GLU A 366 4.60 13.15 -7.41
C GLU A 366 4.97 14.05 -6.22
N GLU A 367 3.98 14.55 -5.46
CA GLU A 367 4.23 15.30 -4.22
C GLU A 367 4.90 14.42 -3.17
N CYS A 368 4.43 13.18 -3.00
CA CYS A 368 5.08 12.19 -2.12
C CYS A 368 6.53 11.95 -2.53
N CYS A 369 6.81 11.84 -3.83
CA CYS A 369 8.17 11.71 -4.35
C CYS A 369 9.09 12.85 -3.90
N ILE A 370 8.59 14.09 -4.00
CA ILE A 370 9.33 15.31 -3.63
C ILE A 370 9.49 15.42 -2.12
N ARG A 371 8.42 15.21 -1.35
CA ARG A 371 8.41 15.30 0.12
C ARG A 371 9.37 14.28 0.73
N GLU A 372 9.24 13.01 0.37
CA GLU A 372 10.07 11.92 0.93
C GLU A 372 11.56 12.14 0.61
N THR A 373 11.88 12.62 -0.60
CA THR A 373 13.27 12.97 -0.93
C THR A 373 13.79 14.06 0.01
N TYR A 374 13.00 15.11 0.23
CA TYR A 374 13.40 16.22 1.08
C TYR A 374 13.49 15.81 2.56
N GLU A 375 12.55 15.02 3.07
CA GLU A 375 12.54 14.55 4.46
C GLU A 375 13.73 13.63 4.76
N GLU A 376 14.00 12.63 3.91
CA GLU A 376 15.07 11.66 4.15
C GLU A 376 16.49 12.25 3.89
N SER A 377 16.63 13.23 2.99
CA SER A 377 17.94 13.68 2.50
C SER A 377 18.21 15.18 2.49
N GLY A 378 17.19 16.02 2.66
CA GLY A 378 17.28 17.49 2.50
C GLY A 378 17.43 17.96 1.05
N VAL A 379 17.51 17.06 0.07
CA VAL A 379 17.67 17.42 -1.34
C VAL A 379 16.34 17.90 -1.92
N ILE A 380 16.38 19.06 -2.58
CA ILE A 380 15.21 19.64 -3.25
C ILE A 380 15.12 19.10 -4.69
N VAL A 381 13.95 18.57 -5.04
CA VAL A 381 13.63 18.04 -6.37
C VAL A 381 12.95 19.09 -7.24
N ASP A 382 13.28 19.15 -8.52
CA ASP A 382 12.53 19.91 -9.52
C ASP A 382 11.17 19.23 -9.77
N PRO A 383 10.04 19.85 -9.39
CA PRO A 383 8.72 19.23 -9.54
C PRO A 383 8.37 18.92 -11.00
N THR A 384 8.92 19.69 -11.94
CA THR A 384 8.66 19.50 -13.38
C THR A 384 9.45 18.33 -13.96
N SER A 385 10.40 17.78 -13.22
CA SER A 385 11.24 16.65 -13.64
C SER A 385 10.71 15.28 -13.19
N VAL A 386 9.71 15.25 -12.29
CA VAL A 386 9.18 14.00 -11.75
C VAL A 386 8.45 13.22 -12.85
N ARG A 387 8.89 11.98 -13.10
CA ARG A 387 8.34 11.10 -14.14
C ARG A 387 8.09 9.72 -13.57
N PHE A 388 6.87 9.21 -13.75
CA PHE A 388 6.54 7.81 -13.50
C PHE A 388 7.32 6.90 -14.46
N VAL A 389 7.79 5.77 -13.96
CA VAL A 389 8.51 4.76 -14.76
C VAL A 389 7.74 3.43 -14.80
N LEU A 390 7.56 2.81 -13.63
CA LEU A 390 6.85 1.53 -13.48
C LEU A 390 6.29 1.38 -12.05
N SER A 391 5.44 0.39 -11.82
CA SER A 391 4.96 0.04 -10.48
C SER A 391 5.21 -1.44 -10.18
N GLN A 392 5.35 -1.74 -8.89
CA GLN A 392 5.62 -3.07 -8.37
C GLN A 392 4.71 -3.35 -7.17
N PRO A 393 3.92 -4.45 -7.17
CA PRO A 393 3.33 -4.93 -5.94
C PRO A 393 4.43 -5.45 -5.00
N TRP A 394 4.37 -5.04 -3.73
CA TRP A 394 5.35 -5.40 -2.71
C TRP A 394 4.62 -5.88 -1.45
N PRO A 395 4.15 -7.13 -1.42
CA PRO A 395 3.27 -7.64 -0.37
C PRO A 395 4.06 -8.03 0.91
N PHE A 396 4.89 -7.12 1.41
CA PHE A 396 5.71 -7.27 2.62
C PHE A 396 5.55 -6.04 3.53
N PRO A 397 4.35 -5.81 4.13
CA PRO A 397 3.20 -6.72 4.12
C PRO A 397 2.18 -6.48 3.00
N ARG A 398 2.03 -5.27 2.46
CA ARG A 398 0.93 -4.95 1.52
C ARG A 398 1.10 -3.65 0.71
N SER A 399 2.31 -3.36 0.26
CA SER A 399 2.58 -2.10 -0.45
C SER A 399 2.36 -2.22 -1.96
N LEU A 400 2.02 -1.09 -2.61
CA LEU A 400 2.22 -0.87 -4.03
C LEU A 400 3.30 0.19 -4.19
N MET A 401 4.47 -0.23 -4.67
CA MET A 401 5.58 0.67 -4.95
C MET A 401 5.38 1.30 -6.32
N VAL A 402 5.47 2.62 -6.40
CA VAL A 402 5.33 3.40 -7.63
C VAL A 402 6.65 4.11 -7.90
N GLY A 403 7.30 3.72 -8.99
CA GLY A 403 8.65 4.11 -9.34
C GLY A 403 8.68 5.43 -10.10
N PHE A 404 9.50 6.37 -9.61
CA PHE A 404 9.72 7.66 -10.22
C PHE A 404 11.20 7.89 -10.54
N ARG A 405 11.45 8.72 -11.57
CA ARG A 405 12.71 9.43 -11.74
C ARG A 405 12.47 10.91 -11.52
N ALA A 406 13.44 11.58 -10.93
CA ALA A 406 13.40 13.01 -10.74
C ALA A 406 14.82 13.59 -10.74
N LYS A 407 14.93 14.90 -10.93
CA LYS A 407 16.19 15.64 -10.91
C LYS A 407 16.20 16.56 -9.70
N ALA A 408 17.32 16.61 -8.99
CA ALA A 408 17.55 17.61 -7.97
C ALA A 408 17.74 19.00 -8.61
N VAL A 409 17.34 20.05 -7.91
CA VAL A 409 17.60 21.43 -8.34
C VAL A 409 19.07 21.78 -8.13
N ASP A 410 19.62 22.62 -9.01
CA ASP A 410 20.94 23.21 -8.80
C ASP A 410 20.90 24.14 -7.59
N VAL A 411 21.96 24.17 -6.81
CA VAL A 411 22.09 25.10 -5.69
C VAL A 411 22.40 26.47 -6.27
N VAL A 412 21.38 27.17 -6.74
CA VAL A 412 21.47 28.62 -6.80
C VAL A 412 21.43 29.06 -5.34
N ALA A 413 22.59 29.41 -4.80
CA ALA A 413 22.70 30.01 -3.47
C ALA A 413 21.59 31.07 -3.35
N THR A 414 20.60 30.79 -2.51
CA THR A 414 19.58 31.77 -2.15
C THR A 414 20.34 32.92 -1.51
N LYS A 415 20.35 34.09 -2.17
CA LYS A 415 20.81 35.33 -1.57
C LYS A 415 19.84 35.71 -0.46
N ASP A 416 19.94 35.06 0.69
CA ASP A 416 19.25 35.44 1.92
C ASP A 416 20.21 35.30 3.10
N ASP A 417 21.42 35.85 2.94
CA ASP A 417 22.30 36.25 4.05
C ASP A 417 22.36 37.79 4.08
N ASP A 418 21.21 38.45 4.29
CA ASP A 418 21.18 39.84 4.77
C ASP A 418 21.37 39.84 6.30
N VAL A 419 22.56 39.39 6.74
CA VAL A 419 23.14 39.80 8.01
C VAL A 419 24.53 40.36 7.72
N MET A 420 24.60 41.68 7.79
CA MET A 420 25.79 42.50 7.64
C MET A 420 26.95 41.99 8.51
N ASP A 421 28.06 41.60 7.87
CA ASP A 421 29.39 41.92 8.40
C ASP A 421 30.31 42.33 7.24
N ASP A 422 30.80 43.56 7.35
CA ASP A 422 31.61 44.26 6.38
C ASP A 422 33.09 43.92 6.65
N ASN A 423 33.64 43.01 5.84
CA ASN A 423 35.05 42.93 5.39
C ASN A 423 35.55 41.48 5.26
N SER A 424 35.19 40.83 4.16
CA SER A 424 36.07 39.84 3.54
C SER A 424 35.81 39.79 2.04
N LYS A 425 36.74 40.32 1.26
CA LYS A 425 36.80 40.10 -0.20
C LYS A 425 37.13 38.62 -0.44
N GLY A 426 36.10 37.77 -0.46
CA GLY A 426 36.16 36.42 -0.99
C GLY A 426 35.42 36.37 -2.33
N GLU A 427 36.10 35.92 -3.38
CA GLU A 427 35.47 35.61 -4.67
C GLU A 427 34.35 34.58 -4.46
N ASN A 428 33.11 35.01 -4.63
CA ASN A 428 31.95 34.14 -4.60
C ASN A 428 31.80 33.47 -5.97
N THR A 429 32.69 32.54 -6.30
CA THR A 429 32.51 31.67 -7.47
C THR A 429 31.48 30.61 -7.11
N SER A 430 30.22 30.85 -7.46
CA SER A 430 29.21 29.78 -7.60
C SER A 430 29.77 28.76 -8.59
N LYS A 431 30.26 27.62 -8.09
CA LYS A 431 30.74 26.52 -8.93
C LYS A 431 29.51 25.84 -9.52
N ARG A 432 29.12 26.25 -10.73
CA ARG A 432 28.25 25.46 -11.60
C ARG A 432 28.77 24.02 -11.64
N GLY A 433 27.95 23.05 -11.26
CA GLY A 433 28.32 21.64 -11.19
C GLY A 433 28.74 21.11 -9.81
N ALA A 434 28.56 21.87 -8.74
CA ALA A 434 28.61 21.32 -7.38
C ALA A 434 27.37 20.45 -7.12
N LEU A 435 27.54 19.33 -6.42
CA LEU A 435 26.42 18.47 -6.04
C LEU A 435 25.54 19.15 -4.99
N PRO A 436 24.20 18.94 -5.02
CA PRO A 436 23.31 19.42 -3.98
C PRO A 436 23.73 18.94 -2.60
N VAL A 437 23.66 19.83 -1.60
CA VAL A 437 24.01 19.51 -0.21
C VAL A 437 22.99 18.52 0.35
N ILE A 438 23.48 17.49 1.02
CA ILE A 438 22.66 16.49 1.72
C ILE A 438 22.56 16.89 3.19
N ASN A 439 21.34 16.90 3.71
CA ASN A 439 21.02 17.02 5.12
C ASN A 439 20.09 15.86 5.51
N ARG A 440 20.69 14.70 5.83
CA ARG A 440 19.93 13.46 6.07
C ARG A 440 19.12 13.50 7.36
N CYS A 441 17.97 12.84 7.37
CA CYS A 441 17.25 12.54 8.60
C CYS A 441 17.92 11.38 9.35
N GLU A 442 18.55 11.66 10.49
CA GLU A 442 19.25 10.63 11.27
C GLU A 442 18.32 9.59 11.92
N GLU A 443 17.03 9.90 12.06
CA GLU A 443 16.04 8.97 12.63
C GLU A 443 15.67 7.86 11.64
N GLU A 444 15.72 8.14 10.34
CA GLU A 444 15.30 7.20 9.30
C GLU A 444 16.45 6.57 8.53
N MET A 445 17.51 7.35 8.29
CA MET A 445 18.59 7.00 7.39
C MET A 445 19.92 6.88 8.14
N GLU A 446 20.57 5.74 7.99
CA GLU A 446 21.95 5.58 8.48
C GLU A 446 22.91 6.41 7.63
N ASP A 447 22.72 6.39 6.31
CA ASP A 447 23.53 7.17 5.38
C ASP A 447 22.74 7.52 4.11
N VAL A 448 23.06 8.66 3.50
CA VAL A 448 22.54 9.13 2.22
C VAL A 448 23.66 9.84 1.48
N ALA A 449 23.94 9.44 0.23
CA ALA A 449 25.07 9.96 -0.54
C ALA A 449 24.78 10.02 -2.04
N TRP A 450 25.53 10.88 -2.72
CA TRP A 450 25.58 10.94 -4.18
C TRP A 450 26.60 9.92 -4.71
N PHE A 451 26.14 9.00 -5.54
CA PHE A 451 26.98 7.98 -6.18
C PHE A 451 27.17 8.29 -7.65
N HIS A 452 28.42 8.37 -8.11
CA HIS A 452 28.73 8.59 -9.52
C HIS A 452 28.37 7.36 -10.36
N ARG A 453 27.92 7.58 -11.60
CA ARG A 453 27.54 6.52 -12.55
C ARG A 453 28.64 5.48 -12.72
N ASP A 454 29.88 5.92 -12.97
CA ASP A 454 31.04 5.02 -13.15
C ASP A 454 31.36 4.15 -11.93
N TYR A 455 30.93 4.57 -10.73
CA TYR A 455 31.09 3.77 -9.52
C TYR A 455 29.99 2.69 -9.42
N VAL A 456 28.75 3.05 -9.77
CA VAL A 456 27.58 2.18 -9.66
C VAL A 456 27.53 1.17 -10.79
N ALA A 457 27.74 1.59 -12.04
CA ALA A 457 27.61 0.77 -13.26
C ALA A 457 28.30 -0.62 -13.19
N PRO A 458 29.58 -0.74 -12.78
CA PRO A 458 30.23 -2.05 -12.69
C PRO A 458 29.69 -2.96 -11.56
N ARG A 459 28.89 -2.41 -10.62
CA ARG A 459 28.37 -3.09 -9.40
C ARG A 459 26.89 -3.44 -9.49
N ILE A 460 26.27 -3.31 -10.67
CA ILE A 460 24.86 -3.65 -10.88
C ILE A 460 24.70 -5.15 -11.12
N GLU A 461 25.74 -5.75 -11.71
CA GLU A 461 25.76 -7.18 -12.02
C GLU A 461 26.28 -8.04 -10.87
N THR A 462 26.99 -7.45 -9.89
CA THR A 462 27.66 -8.14 -8.77
C THR A 462 26.71 -8.86 -7.81
N GLY A 463 25.40 -8.76 -8.02
CA GLY A 463 24.40 -9.43 -7.22
C GLY A 463 23.82 -8.52 -6.14
N GLY A 464 22.90 -9.10 -5.37
CA GLY A 464 22.10 -8.41 -4.37
C GLY A 464 20.88 -9.25 -4.04
N SER A 465 20.25 -8.96 -2.91
CA SER A 465 19.07 -9.71 -2.47
C SER A 465 18.02 -8.78 -1.89
N THR A 466 16.76 -9.16 -2.04
CA THR A 466 15.62 -8.55 -1.36
C THR A 466 15.52 -9.01 0.10
N ALA A 467 16.21 -10.10 0.46
CA ALA A 467 16.34 -10.64 1.81
C ALA A 467 16.88 -9.60 2.80
N LEU A 468 16.28 -9.50 3.99
CA LEU A 468 16.83 -8.71 5.08
C LEU A 468 17.98 -9.43 5.79
N THR A 469 18.00 -10.75 5.76
CA THR A 469 19.04 -11.56 6.40
C THR A 469 20.21 -11.88 5.46
N PHE A 470 20.30 -11.19 4.32
CA PHE A 470 21.38 -11.37 3.37
C PHE A 470 22.74 -11.05 4.01
N GLU A 471 23.68 -11.97 3.87
CA GLU A 471 25.07 -11.79 4.29
C GLU A 471 25.92 -11.40 3.07
N PRO A 472 26.35 -10.13 2.96
CA PRO A 472 27.11 -9.66 1.82
C PRO A 472 28.54 -10.23 1.84
N SER A 473 29.10 -10.49 0.65
CA SER A 473 30.54 -10.71 0.46
C SER A 473 31.36 -9.47 0.86
N GLU A 474 32.69 -9.61 0.92
CA GLU A 474 33.57 -8.47 1.26
C GLU A 474 33.40 -7.28 0.31
N GLU A 475 33.19 -7.53 -0.98
CA GLU A 475 32.94 -6.50 -1.99
C GLU A 475 31.54 -5.88 -1.84
N GLU A 476 30.50 -6.70 -1.67
CA GLU A 476 29.13 -6.22 -1.45
C GLU A 476 28.98 -5.44 -0.13
N ALA A 477 29.82 -5.73 0.86
CA ALA A 477 29.84 -5.01 2.12
C ALA A 477 30.37 -3.58 2.00
N GLU A 478 31.07 -3.26 0.90
CA GLU A 478 31.41 -1.87 0.52
C GLU A 478 30.21 -1.19 -0.14
N PHE A 479 29.66 -1.80 -1.19
CA PHE A 479 28.47 -1.31 -1.88
C PHE A 479 27.78 -2.43 -2.66
N HIS A 480 26.47 -2.55 -2.50
CA HIS A 480 25.59 -3.29 -3.40
C HIS A 480 24.20 -2.65 -3.42
N ILE A 481 23.44 -2.95 -4.47
CA ILE A 481 22.03 -2.54 -4.60
C ILE A 481 21.10 -3.71 -4.26
N PRO A 482 19.79 -3.50 -4.07
CA PRO A 482 18.88 -4.60 -3.77
C PRO A 482 18.77 -5.57 -4.96
N GLY A 483 18.18 -6.75 -4.71
CA GLY A 483 18.05 -7.82 -5.71
C GLY A 483 17.46 -7.37 -7.04
N LYS A 484 17.85 -8.04 -8.14
CA LYS A 484 17.58 -7.63 -9.53
C LYS A 484 16.10 -7.43 -9.87
N ALA A 485 15.20 -8.13 -9.18
CA ALA A 485 13.76 -7.98 -9.38
C ALA A 485 13.18 -6.75 -8.66
N SER A 486 13.90 -6.13 -7.72
CA SER A 486 13.41 -4.96 -7.00
C SER A 486 13.31 -3.72 -7.88
N LEU A 487 12.28 -2.90 -7.64
CA LEU A 487 12.07 -1.65 -8.35
C LEU A 487 13.23 -0.65 -8.15
N ALA A 488 13.84 -0.62 -6.96
CA ALA A 488 15.06 0.15 -6.72
C ALA A 488 16.18 -0.26 -7.69
N SER A 489 16.45 -1.56 -7.79
CA SER A 489 17.49 -2.10 -8.68
C SER A 489 17.18 -1.82 -10.15
N ILE A 490 15.92 -1.95 -10.57
CA ILE A 490 15.48 -1.61 -11.92
C ILE A 490 15.73 -0.13 -12.23
N LEU A 491 15.32 0.79 -11.34
CA LEU A 491 15.51 2.22 -11.55
C LEU A 491 17.00 2.61 -11.61
N ILE A 492 17.82 2.07 -10.69
CA ILE A 492 19.27 2.32 -10.66
C ILE A 492 19.93 1.76 -11.93
N SER A 493 19.54 0.55 -12.34
CA SER A 493 20.06 -0.11 -13.54
C SER A 493 19.70 0.64 -14.82
N MET A 494 18.50 1.19 -14.92
CA MET A 494 18.10 2.01 -16.06
C MET A 494 19.00 3.24 -16.18
N TRP A 495 19.15 4.00 -15.10
CA TRP A 495 19.98 5.21 -15.10
C TRP A 495 21.45 4.93 -15.36
N ALA A 496 22.01 3.86 -14.79
CA ALA A 496 23.43 3.62 -14.92
C ALA A 496 23.85 3.07 -16.29
N ASN A 497 22.90 2.55 -17.07
CA ASN A 497 23.11 2.07 -18.44
C ASN A 497 22.75 3.10 -19.53
N GLU A 498 22.18 4.25 -19.15
CA GLU A 498 22.09 5.43 -20.01
C GLU A 498 23.49 6.03 -20.26
#